data_AF-A0A6M1MPJ2-F1
#
_entry.id   AF-A0A6M1MPJ2-F1
#
_cell.length_a   1.000
_cell.length_b   1.000
_cell.length_c   1.000
_cell.angle_alpha   90.00
_cell.angle_beta   90.00
_cell.angle_gamma   90.00
#
_symmetry.space_group_name_H-M   'P 1'
#
loop_
_entity.id
_entity.type
_entity.pdbx_description
1 polymer ?
#
loop_
_entity_poly.entity_id
_entity_poly.type
_entity_poly.pdbx_seq_one_letter_code
_entity_poly.pdbx_strand_id
1 'polypeptide(L)'
;MAQGFSDASLPLFAPDGDEDEAAPAALPGRLPSYIADHRKRLRSRFMEGGAAAMPDYELLELVLFRAIPRQDVKPLARLLLDTFGDFNRVVSATPARLMMVKGVGEAVVQELKIVEAAAQRMMRARVINRPLLGSWDALLDYCHTAMAHRETEQFRILFLDRKNVLIADEEQARGTVDHVPVYPREVVKRALELNASALILVHNHPSGDPTPSEADISMTCQVQDAAHALGITLHDHLIIGKSRELSFKSQGYL
;
A
#
# COMPACT_ATOMS: atom_id res chain seq x y z
N MET A 1 -67.02 53.62 13.32
CA MET A 1 -66.92 52.86 12.06
C MET A 1 -65.57 53.15 11.45
N ALA A 2 -64.64 52.20 11.53
CA ALA A 2 -63.31 52.27 10.93
C ALA A 2 -63.09 50.97 10.16
N GLN A 3 -62.74 51.10 8.87
CA GLN A 3 -62.54 49.99 7.94
C GLN A 3 -61.25 49.24 8.30
N GLY A 4 -61.37 47.92 8.50
CA GLY A 4 -60.25 47.02 8.69
C GLY A 4 -59.65 46.61 7.36
N PHE A 5 -58.33 46.80 7.20
CA PHE A 5 -57.55 46.19 6.13
C PHE A 5 -57.33 44.71 6.46
N SER A 6 -57.87 43.81 5.64
CA SER A 6 -57.53 42.38 5.68
C SER A 6 -56.39 42.12 4.71
N ASP A 7 -55.19 41.88 5.23
CA ASP A 7 -54.07 41.40 4.45
C ASP A 7 -54.17 39.87 4.33
N ALA A 8 -54.67 39.38 3.20
CA ALA A 8 -54.73 37.96 2.90
C ALA A 8 -53.40 37.57 2.23
N SER A 9 -52.52 36.92 3.01
CA SER A 9 -51.33 36.26 2.50
C SER A 9 -51.75 35.12 1.57
N LEU A 10 -51.27 35.17 0.32
CA LEU A 10 -51.39 34.08 -0.64
C LEU A 10 -50.56 32.87 -0.16
N PRO A 11 -51.07 31.63 -0.26
CA PRO A 11 -50.29 30.45 0.07
C PRO A 11 -49.18 30.27 -0.96
N LEU A 12 -47.93 30.17 -0.50
CA LEU A 12 -46.76 30.14 -1.37
C LEU A 12 -46.48 28.77 -2.03
N PHE A 13 -47.29 27.74 -1.79
CA PHE A 13 -47.08 26.39 -2.36
C PHE A 13 -48.41 25.66 -2.59
N ALA A 14 -48.71 25.35 -3.86
CA ALA A 14 -49.62 24.27 -4.24
C ALA A 14 -48.76 23.00 -4.50
N PRO A 15 -49.22 21.78 -4.14
CA PRO A 15 -48.48 20.55 -4.41
C PRO A 15 -48.83 20.05 -5.80
N ASP A 16 -48.43 20.79 -6.84
CA ASP A 16 -48.52 20.31 -8.21
C ASP A 16 -47.16 19.72 -8.58
N GLY A 17 -47.19 18.43 -8.93
CA GLY A 17 -46.02 17.61 -9.14
C GLY A 17 -45.07 18.16 -10.19
N ASP A 18 -43.78 18.04 -9.90
CA ASP A 18 -42.69 18.26 -10.83
C ASP A 18 -42.83 17.30 -12.04
N GLU A 19 -43.47 17.76 -13.11
CA GLU A 19 -43.42 17.11 -14.43
C GLU A 19 -42.27 17.64 -15.31
N ASP A 20 -41.25 18.29 -14.73
CA ASP A 20 -40.10 18.81 -15.50
C ASP A 20 -38.73 18.47 -14.87
N GLU A 21 -38.63 17.34 -14.18
CA GLU A 21 -37.32 16.68 -14.00
C GLU A 21 -37.12 15.66 -15.13
N ALA A 22 -36.33 16.04 -16.13
CA ALA A 22 -35.80 15.11 -17.11
C ALA A 22 -34.98 14.03 -16.39
N ALA A 23 -35.61 12.87 -16.15
CA ALA A 23 -34.93 11.69 -15.67
C ALA A 23 -33.74 11.39 -16.59
N PRO A 24 -32.53 11.14 -16.07
CA PRO A 24 -31.38 10.83 -16.90
C PRO A 24 -31.68 9.53 -17.65
N ALA A 25 -32.01 9.66 -18.93
CA ALA A 25 -32.16 8.53 -19.83
C ALA A 25 -30.80 7.83 -19.90
N ALA A 26 -30.69 6.65 -19.31
CA ALA A 26 -29.56 5.77 -19.47
C ALA A 26 -29.47 5.39 -20.96
N LEU A 27 -28.64 6.12 -21.72
CA LEU A 27 -28.31 5.74 -23.09
C LEU A 27 -27.69 4.34 -23.04
N PRO A 28 -28.28 3.30 -23.69
CA PRO A 28 -27.61 2.03 -23.86
C PRO A 28 -26.59 2.20 -24.99
N GLY A 29 -25.56 3.00 -24.74
CA GLY A 29 -24.48 3.25 -25.68
C GLY A 29 -23.59 2.01 -25.76
N ARG A 30 -23.77 1.22 -26.81
CA ARG A 30 -22.78 0.21 -27.21
C ARG A 30 -21.43 0.91 -27.35
N LEU A 31 -20.41 0.43 -26.66
CA LEU A 31 -19.06 1.01 -26.66
C LEU A 31 -18.57 1.25 -28.10
N PRO A 32 -17.85 2.35 -28.36
CA PRO A 32 -17.08 2.49 -29.59
C PRO A 32 -16.20 1.26 -29.82
N SER A 33 -16.24 0.68 -31.03
CA SER A 33 -15.53 -0.58 -31.36
C SER A 33 -14.07 -0.54 -30.95
N TYR A 34 -13.40 0.60 -31.17
CA TYR A 34 -11.97 0.76 -30.90
C TYR A 34 -11.59 0.51 -29.42
N ILE A 35 -12.46 0.81 -28.45
CA ILE A 35 -12.20 0.58 -27.02
C ILE A 35 -12.30 -0.92 -26.70
N ALA A 36 -13.34 -1.59 -27.21
CA ALA A 36 -13.52 -3.02 -27.02
C ALA A 36 -12.39 -3.81 -27.70
N ASP A 37 -12.01 -3.39 -28.91
CA ASP A 37 -10.92 -3.99 -29.69
C ASP A 37 -9.56 -3.75 -29.01
N HIS A 38 -9.34 -2.57 -28.43
CA HIS A 38 -8.14 -2.27 -27.65
C HIS A 38 -8.00 -3.17 -26.42
N ARG A 39 -9.06 -3.28 -25.60
CA ARG A 39 -9.08 -4.17 -24.42
C ARG A 39 -8.77 -5.62 -24.80
N LYS A 40 -9.37 -6.12 -25.89
CA LYS A 40 -9.14 -7.50 -26.37
C LYS A 40 -7.69 -7.68 -26.85
N ARG A 41 -7.15 -6.71 -27.58
CA ARG A 41 -5.76 -6.72 -28.07
C ARG A 41 -4.75 -6.72 -26.91
N LEU A 42 -4.94 -5.87 -25.91
CA LEU A 42 -4.05 -5.83 -24.73
C LEU A 42 -4.05 -7.16 -23.98
N ARG A 43 -5.23 -7.75 -23.75
CA ARG A 43 -5.35 -9.07 -23.11
C ARG A 43 -4.63 -10.16 -23.90
N SER A 44 -4.81 -10.18 -25.22
CA SER A 44 -4.18 -11.19 -26.08
C SER A 44 -2.66 -11.05 -26.04
N ARG A 45 -2.14 -9.83 -26.21
CA ARG A 45 -0.70 -9.55 -26.14
C ARG A 45 -0.10 -9.90 -24.78
N PHE A 46 -0.80 -9.63 -23.67
CA PHE A 46 -0.35 -10.05 -22.34
C PHE A 46 -0.33 -11.58 -22.18
N MET A 47 -1.33 -12.28 -22.69
CA MET A 47 -1.37 -13.75 -22.62
C MET A 47 -0.31 -14.41 -23.51
N GLU A 48 0.04 -13.80 -24.65
CA GLU A 48 1.04 -14.31 -25.59
C GLU A 48 2.48 -13.94 -25.18
N GLY A 49 2.71 -12.70 -24.74
CA GLY A 49 4.03 -12.15 -24.49
C GLY A 49 4.37 -11.86 -23.02
N GLY A 50 3.42 -12.09 -22.10
CA GLY A 50 3.61 -11.84 -20.66
C GLY A 50 3.86 -10.37 -20.32
N ALA A 51 4.47 -10.14 -19.15
CA ALA A 51 4.79 -8.81 -18.66
C ALA A 51 5.83 -8.08 -19.52
N ALA A 52 6.83 -8.80 -20.07
CA ALA A 52 7.90 -8.21 -20.88
C ALA A 52 7.40 -7.59 -22.19
N ALA A 53 6.25 -8.03 -22.70
CA ALA A 53 5.63 -7.48 -23.90
C ALA A 53 4.76 -6.23 -23.62
N MET A 54 4.72 -5.75 -22.37
CA MET A 54 3.82 -4.70 -21.92
C MET A 54 4.58 -3.58 -21.21
N PRO A 55 4.48 -2.32 -21.67
CA PRO A 55 4.89 -1.18 -20.88
C PRO A 55 3.96 -0.97 -19.68
N ASP A 56 4.49 -0.36 -18.61
CA ASP A 56 3.81 -0.15 -17.32
C ASP A 56 2.40 0.43 -17.44
N TYR A 57 2.19 1.42 -18.32
CA TYR A 57 0.89 2.04 -18.49
C TYR A 57 -0.15 1.06 -19.04
N GLU A 58 0.21 0.18 -19.98
CA GLU A 58 -0.71 -0.82 -20.53
C GLU A 58 -0.96 -1.97 -19.53
N LEU A 59 0.02 -2.28 -18.67
CA LEU A 59 -0.20 -3.20 -17.55
C LEU A 59 -1.21 -2.61 -16.55
N LEU A 60 -1.10 -1.32 -16.24
CA LEU A 60 -2.05 -0.62 -15.38
C LEU A 60 -3.45 -0.57 -16.01
N GLU A 61 -3.55 -0.36 -17.33
CA GLU A 61 -4.84 -0.43 -18.04
C GLU A 61 -5.52 -1.80 -17.86
N LEU A 62 -4.77 -2.90 -17.94
CA LEU A 62 -5.31 -4.25 -17.72
C LEU A 62 -5.91 -4.42 -16.32
N VAL A 63 -5.28 -3.85 -15.30
CA VAL A 63 -5.80 -3.82 -13.93
C VAL A 63 -7.07 -2.98 -13.87
N LEU A 64 -7.02 -1.74 -14.38
CA LEU A 64 -8.14 -0.80 -14.34
C LEU A 64 -9.39 -1.28 -15.09
N PHE A 65 -9.25 -2.10 -16.14
CA PHE A 65 -10.39 -2.67 -16.85
C PHE A 65 -11.30 -3.56 -15.98
N ARG A 66 -10.80 -4.06 -14.84
CA ARG A 66 -11.56 -4.85 -13.87
C ARG A 66 -12.38 -3.95 -12.95
N ALA A 67 -11.85 -2.79 -12.59
CA ALA A 67 -12.49 -1.80 -11.74
C ALA A 67 -13.46 -0.88 -12.50
N ILE A 68 -13.12 -0.50 -13.74
CA ILE A 68 -13.90 0.43 -14.56
C ILE A 68 -14.40 -0.31 -15.81
N PRO A 69 -15.64 -0.83 -15.77
CA PRO A 69 -16.22 -1.50 -16.92
C PRO A 69 -16.58 -0.46 -17.99
N ARG A 70 -16.32 -0.81 -19.26
CA ARG A 70 -16.88 -0.10 -20.42
C ARG A 70 -16.51 1.39 -20.51
N GLN A 71 -15.29 1.77 -20.12
CA GLN A 71 -14.75 3.11 -20.33
C GLN A 71 -13.30 3.03 -20.85
N ASP A 72 -12.83 4.14 -21.44
CA ASP A 72 -11.42 4.31 -21.77
C ASP A 72 -10.63 4.62 -20.49
N VAL A 73 -9.79 3.68 -20.07
CA VAL A 73 -8.98 3.81 -18.84
C VAL A 73 -7.58 4.33 -19.12
N LYS A 74 -7.19 4.50 -20.39
CA LYS A 74 -5.85 4.96 -20.77
C LYS A 74 -5.51 6.34 -20.19
N PRO A 75 -6.42 7.34 -20.23
CA PRO A 75 -6.14 8.64 -19.60
C PRO A 75 -5.91 8.52 -18.09
N LEU A 76 -6.68 7.67 -17.40
CA LEU A 76 -6.53 7.45 -15.96
C LEU A 76 -5.23 6.71 -15.62
N ALA A 77 -4.88 5.67 -16.38
CA ALA A 77 -3.63 4.95 -16.21
C ALA A 77 -2.42 5.90 -16.33
N ARG A 78 -2.46 6.78 -17.34
CA ARG A 78 -1.40 7.76 -17.55
C ARG A 78 -1.35 8.79 -16.42
N LEU A 79 -2.51 9.33 -16.01
CA LEU A 79 -2.60 10.28 -14.91
C LEU A 79 -2.04 9.70 -13.60
N LEU A 80 -2.36 8.44 -13.29
CA LEU A 80 -1.83 7.74 -12.12
C LEU A 80 -0.30 7.62 -12.19
N LEU A 81 0.25 7.17 -13.31
CA LEU A 81 1.70 7.06 -13.48
C LEU A 81 2.39 8.42 -13.44
N ASP A 82 1.83 9.46 -14.05
CA ASP A 82 2.42 10.80 -14.00
C ASP A 82 2.33 11.39 -12.56
N THR A 83 1.31 11.03 -11.78
CA THR A 83 1.13 11.49 -10.39
C THR A 83 2.05 10.78 -9.40
N PHE A 84 2.20 9.46 -9.52
CA PHE A 84 2.93 8.64 -8.55
C PHE A 84 4.35 8.29 -9.03
N GLY A 85 4.62 8.37 -10.34
CA GLY A 85 5.92 8.19 -10.98
C GLY A 85 6.07 6.85 -11.72
N ASP A 86 5.74 5.75 -11.06
CA ASP A 86 5.91 4.39 -11.58
C ASP A 86 4.78 3.45 -11.15
N PHE A 87 4.70 2.26 -11.76
CA PHE A 87 3.65 1.28 -11.50
C PHE A 87 3.61 0.84 -10.03
N ASN A 88 4.78 0.66 -9.40
CA ASN A 88 4.88 0.18 -8.03
C ASN A 88 4.28 1.21 -7.05
N ARG A 89 4.63 2.49 -7.23
CA ARG A 89 4.08 3.60 -6.43
C ARG A 89 2.58 3.78 -6.62
N VAL A 90 2.04 3.54 -7.82
CA VAL A 90 0.57 3.54 -8.03
C VAL A 90 -0.08 2.43 -7.21
N VAL A 91 0.48 1.21 -7.26
CA VAL A 91 -0.06 0.05 -6.54
C VAL A 91 0.11 0.17 -5.03
N SER A 92 1.20 0.77 -4.53
CA SER A 92 1.49 0.90 -3.10
C SER A 92 0.88 2.14 -2.43
N ALA A 93 0.44 3.13 -3.20
CA ALA A 93 -0.13 4.38 -2.70
C ALA A 93 -1.29 4.17 -1.71
N THR A 94 -1.42 5.07 -0.73
CA THR A 94 -2.48 4.96 0.27
C THR A 94 -3.87 5.17 -0.36
N PRO A 95 -4.93 4.54 0.16
CA PRO A 95 -6.30 4.77 -0.31
C PRO A 95 -6.67 6.26 -0.36
N ALA A 96 -6.30 7.03 0.66
CA ALA A 96 -6.60 8.45 0.74
C ALA A 96 -5.98 9.25 -0.42
N ARG A 97 -4.72 8.97 -0.79
CA ARG A 97 -4.07 9.64 -1.92
C ARG A 97 -4.60 9.20 -3.27
N LEU A 98 -4.90 7.91 -3.43
CA LEU A 98 -5.52 7.40 -4.65
C LEU A 98 -6.86 8.12 -4.89
N MET A 99 -7.67 8.30 -3.85
CA MET A 99 -8.96 9.01 -3.91
C MET A 99 -8.85 10.50 -4.26
N MET A 100 -7.66 11.13 -4.16
CA MET A 100 -7.45 12.51 -4.60
C MET A 100 -7.35 12.64 -6.13
N VAL A 101 -7.09 11.54 -6.84
CA VAL A 101 -6.94 11.56 -8.30
C VAL A 101 -8.30 11.49 -8.98
N LYS A 102 -8.61 12.48 -9.82
CA LYS A 102 -9.88 12.53 -10.57
C LYS A 102 -10.05 11.26 -11.42
N GLY A 103 -11.17 10.57 -11.24
CA GLY A 103 -11.49 9.32 -11.94
C GLY A 103 -11.13 8.05 -11.15
N VAL A 104 -10.47 8.19 -9.99
CA VAL A 104 -10.31 7.10 -9.02
C VAL A 104 -11.51 7.08 -8.07
N GLY A 105 -12.21 5.95 -8.06
CA GLY A 105 -13.23 5.64 -7.06
C GLY A 105 -12.86 4.38 -6.26
N GLU A 106 -13.74 3.99 -5.34
CA GLU A 106 -13.50 2.85 -4.43
C GLU A 106 -13.13 1.55 -5.16
N ALA A 107 -13.75 1.26 -6.31
CA ALA A 107 -13.44 0.06 -7.09
C ALA A 107 -12.00 0.04 -7.63
N VAL A 108 -11.48 1.20 -8.05
CA VAL A 108 -10.09 1.32 -8.52
C VAL A 108 -9.13 1.12 -7.37
N VAL A 109 -9.41 1.75 -6.23
CA VAL A 109 -8.61 1.59 -5.01
C VAL A 109 -8.59 0.11 -4.61
N GLN A 110 -9.75 -0.54 -4.54
CA GLN A 110 -9.85 -1.94 -4.16
C GLN A 110 -9.04 -2.85 -5.10
N GLU A 111 -9.15 -2.69 -6.41
CA GLU A 111 -8.41 -3.51 -7.37
C GLU A 111 -6.88 -3.33 -7.22
N LEU A 112 -6.40 -2.09 -7.05
CA LEU A 112 -4.98 -1.83 -6.79
C LEU A 112 -4.50 -2.46 -5.48
N LYS A 113 -5.31 -2.35 -4.41
CA LYS A 113 -4.97 -2.97 -3.11
C LYS A 113 -4.99 -4.50 -3.16
N ILE A 114 -5.82 -5.10 -4.01
CA ILE A 114 -5.79 -6.56 -4.25
C ILE A 114 -4.49 -6.97 -4.91
N VAL A 115 -4.05 -6.25 -5.95
CA VAL A 115 -2.77 -6.51 -6.64
C VAL A 115 -1.60 -6.37 -5.67
N GLU A 116 -1.57 -5.31 -4.88
CA GLU A 116 -0.57 -5.08 -3.83
C GLU A 116 -0.51 -6.25 -2.84
N ALA A 117 -1.66 -6.65 -2.29
CA ALA A 117 -1.74 -7.71 -1.30
C ALA A 117 -1.35 -9.08 -1.89
N ALA A 118 -1.64 -9.33 -3.17
CA ALA A 118 -1.22 -10.55 -3.86
C ALA A 118 0.31 -10.61 -4.01
N ALA A 119 0.93 -9.53 -4.47
CA ALA A 119 2.38 -9.42 -4.61
C ALA A 119 3.08 -9.65 -3.26
N GLN A 120 2.62 -8.96 -2.21
CA GLN A 120 3.17 -9.12 -0.86
C GLN A 120 3.05 -10.56 -0.34
N ARG A 121 1.91 -11.23 -0.54
CA ARG A 121 1.73 -12.64 -0.14
C ARG A 121 2.67 -13.59 -0.88
N MET A 122 2.85 -13.40 -2.19
CA MET A 122 3.74 -14.23 -3.00
C MET A 122 5.19 -14.10 -2.56
N MET A 123 5.62 -12.90 -2.17
CA MET A 123 6.98 -12.65 -1.73
C MET A 123 7.22 -13.12 -0.30
N ARG A 124 6.25 -12.88 0.60
CA ARG A 124 6.28 -13.41 1.97
C ARG A 124 6.41 -14.94 1.97
N ALA A 125 5.73 -15.62 1.05
CA ALA A 125 5.82 -17.08 0.93
C ALA A 125 7.22 -17.61 0.57
N ARG A 126 8.08 -16.77 -0.02
CA ARG A 126 9.47 -17.14 -0.35
C ARG A 126 10.41 -17.06 0.86
N VAL A 127 10.05 -16.29 1.89
CA VAL A 127 10.90 -16.02 3.05
C VAL A 127 10.39 -16.68 4.34
N ILE A 128 9.08 -16.81 4.49
CA ILE A 128 8.48 -17.44 5.68
C ILE A 128 8.82 -18.93 5.72
N ASN A 129 9.13 -19.45 6.91
CA ASN A 129 9.57 -20.82 7.13
C ASN A 129 10.81 -21.22 6.31
N ARG A 130 11.67 -20.27 5.95
CA ARG A 130 12.98 -20.50 5.31
C ARG A 130 14.14 -20.03 6.19
N PRO A 131 15.31 -20.69 6.14
CA PRO A 131 16.50 -20.24 6.86
C PRO A 131 17.07 -18.93 6.27
N LEU A 132 17.35 -17.97 7.14
CA LEU A 132 17.81 -16.62 6.80
C LEU A 132 19.10 -16.60 5.95
N LEU A 133 20.12 -17.40 6.34
CA LEU A 133 21.44 -17.38 5.69
C LEU A 133 21.37 -17.80 4.21
N GLY A 134 20.40 -18.63 3.83
CA GLY A 134 20.19 -19.03 2.44
C GLY A 134 19.20 -18.15 1.67
N SER A 135 18.63 -17.14 2.33
CA SER A 135 17.54 -16.32 1.80
C SER A 135 17.69 -14.84 2.12
N TRP A 136 18.92 -14.35 2.31
CA TRP A 136 19.15 -12.93 2.65
C TRP A 136 18.69 -12.00 1.53
N ASP A 137 19.11 -12.26 0.29
CA ASP A 137 18.66 -11.48 -0.87
C ASP A 137 17.14 -11.56 -1.04
N ALA A 138 16.55 -12.74 -0.82
CA ALA A 138 15.10 -12.92 -0.86
C ALA A 138 14.38 -12.15 0.27
N LEU A 139 15.02 -11.98 1.43
CA LEU A 139 14.50 -11.16 2.52
C LEU A 139 14.57 -9.68 2.14
N LEU A 140 15.67 -9.21 1.57
CA LEU A 140 15.79 -7.83 1.10
C LEU A 140 14.76 -7.53 0.00
N ASP A 141 14.61 -8.41 -0.99
CA ASP A 141 13.58 -8.30 -2.03
C ASP A 141 12.18 -8.21 -1.41
N TYR A 142 11.90 -9.08 -0.41
CA TYR A 142 10.65 -9.06 0.33
C TYR A 142 10.41 -7.71 1.02
N CYS A 143 11.39 -7.22 1.78
CA CYS A 143 11.31 -5.95 2.50
C CYS A 143 11.14 -4.78 1.53
N HIS A 144 11.89 -4.74 0.42
CA HIS A 144 11.77 -3.71 -0.60
C HIS A 144 10.37 -3.66 -1.20
N THR A 145 9.78 -4.79 -1.56
CA THR A 145 8.41 -4.76 -2.12
C THR A 145 7.34 -4.49 -1.08
N ALA A 146 7.54 -4.94 0.16
CA ALA A 146 6.59 -4.69 1.22
C ALA A 146 6.58 -3.21 1.67
N MET A 147 7.74 -2.53 1.61
CA MET A 147 7.98 -1.29 2.35
C MET A 147 8.60 -0.13 1.55
N ALA A 148 9.41 -0.35 0.51
CA ALA A 148 10.23 0.72 -0.11
C ALA A 148 9.42 1.87 -0.73
N HIS A 149 8.21 1.58 -1.23
CA HIS A 149 7.32 2.55 -1.85
C HIS A 149 6.15 2.97 -0.95
N ARG A 150 6.25 2.69 0.35
CA ARG A 150 5.31 3.21 1.35
C ARG A 150 5.65 4.67 1.64
N GLU A 151 4.61 5.49 1.69
CA GLU A 151 4.75 6.92 1.98
C GLU A 151 4.63 7.25 3.47
N THR A 152 4.12 6.29 4.24
CA THR A 152 4.16 6.30 5.69
C THR A 152 5.29 5.41 6.15
N GLU A 153 5.94 5.80 7.24
CA GLU A 153 6.86 4.92 7.94
C GLU A 153 6.11 3.71 8.49
N GLN A 154 6.68 2.53 8.28
CA GLN A 154 6.20 1.26 8.79
C GLN A 154 7.35 0.57 9.50
N PHE A 155 7.09 0.11 10.73
CA PHE A 155 8.03 -0.70 11.48
C PHE A 155 7.58 -2.17 11.48
N ARG A 156 8.54 -3.07 11.27
CA ARG A 156 8.34 -4.53 11.22
C ARG A 156 9.34 -5.25 12.09
N ILE A 157 8.91 -6.39 12.61
CA ILE A 157 9.76 -7.29 13.36
C ILE A 157 9.66 -8.67 12.74
N LEU A 158 10.82 -9.19 12.37
CA LEU A 158 11.00 -10.54 11.87
C LEU A 158 11.47 -11.41 13.03
N PHE A 159 10.71 -12.44 13.36
CA PHE A 159 11.00 -13.36 14.46
C PHE A 159 11.61 -14.64 13.89
N LEU A 160 12.71 -15.09 14.48
CA LEU A 160 13.45 -16.26 14.02
C LEU A 160 13.60 -17.31 15.12
N ASP A 161 13.57 -18.59 14.71
CA ASP A 161 13.89 -19.71 15.60
C ASP A 161 15.40 -19.95 15.72
N ARG A 162 15.80 -20.99 16.48
CA ARG A 162 17.21 -21.33 16.73
C ARG A 162 17.97 -21.79 15.48
N LYS A 163 17.26 -22.14 14.41
CA LYS A 163 17.83 -22.50 13.11
C LYS A 163 17.85 -21.29 12.17
N ASN A 164 17.59 -20.08 12.69
CA ASN A 164 17.42 -18.85 11.93
C ASN A 164 16.33 -18.97 10.85
N VAL A 165 15.28 -19.75 11.10
CA VAL A 165 14.12 -19.82 10.23
C VAL A 165 13.17 -18.68 10.59
N LEU A 166 12.71 -17.93 9.59
CA LEU A 166 11.71 -16.88 9.80
C LEU A 166 10.37 -17.52 10.19
N ILE A 167 9.99 -17.40 11.46
CA ILE A 167 8.75 -17.98 12.01
C ILE A 167 7.58 -17.00 11.99
N ALA A 168 7.85 -15.69 12.08
CA ALA A 168 6.83 -14.67 11.95
C ALA A 168 7.42 -13.37 11.39
N ASP A 169 6.55 -12.62 10.73
CA ASP A 169 6.79 -11.27 10.24
C ASP A 169 5.55 -10.45 10.63
N GLU A 170 5.76 -9.48 11.51
CA GLU A 170 4.69 -8.68 12.10
C GLU A 170 4.96 -7.19 11.95
N GLU A 171 3.96 -6.48 11.43
CA GLU A 171 3.92 -5.03 11.41
C GLU A 171 3.59 -4.52 12.82
N GLN A 172 4.52 -3.77 13.41
CA GLN A 172 4.27 -3.07 14.67
C GLN A 172 3.61 -1.75 14.32
N ALA A 173 2.29 -1.67 14.54
CA ALA A 173 1.39 -0.51 14.45
C ALA A 173 1.60 0.54 13.32
N ARG A 174 0.51 1.00 12.70
CA ARG A 174 0.57 2.15 11.77
C ARG A 174 0.48 3.45 12.56
N GLY A 175 1.59 4.17 12.67
CA GLY A 175 1.65 5.50 13.29
C GLY A 175 1.44 6.64 12.28
N THR A 176 1.24 7.84 12.80
CA THR A 176 1.17 9.09 12.03
C THR A 176 2.51 9.46 11.41
N VAL A 177 2.53 10.55 10.64
CA VAL A 177 3.68 11.08 9.86
C VAL A 177 5.02 11.16 10.61
N ASP A 178 5.02 11.15 11.95
CA ASP A 178 6.18 11.53 12.76
C ASP A 178 6.94 10.40 13.47
N HIS A 179 6.41 9.17 13.61
CA HIS A 179 7.11 7.93 14.03
C HIS A 179 6.10 6.90 14.57
N VAL A 180 6.43 5.61 14.47
CA VAL A 180 5.75 4.55 15.23
C VAL A 180 6.55 4.28 16.51
N PRO A 181 6.01 4.52 17.71
CA PRO A 181 6.74 4.21 18.93
C PRO A 181 6.90 2.69 19.08
N VAL A 182 8.14 2.21 18.99
CA VAL A 182 8.50 0.82 19.25
C VAL A 182 8.86 0.69 20.72
N TYR A 183 8.08 -0.09 21.46
CA TYR A 183 8.33 -0.34 22.87
C TYR A 183 9.10 -1.65 23.06
N PRO A 184 10.35 -1.64 23.57
CA PRO A 184 11.16 -2.85 23.76
C PRO A 184 10.43 -3.97 24.51
N ARG A 185 9.60 -3.61 25.52
CA ARG A 185 8.81 -4.58 26.27
C ARG A 185 7.83 -5.38 25.39
N GLU A 186 7.20 -4.75 24.41
CA GLU A 186 6.22 -5.42 23.53
C GLU A 186 6.95 -6.29 22.51
N VAL A 187 8.10 -5.82 22.00
CA VAL A 187 8.98 -6.61 21.12
C VAL A 187 9.41 -7.90 21.80
N VAL A 188 9.95 -7.80 23.01
CA VAL A 188 10.48 -8.94 23.75
C VAL A 188 9.36 -9.86 24.23
N LYS A 189 8.24 -9.31 24.72
CA LYS A 189 7.04 -10.10 25.06
C LYS A 189 6.59 -10.93 23.86
N ARG A 190 6.49 -10.31 22.68
CA ARG A 190 6.06 -11.00 21.46
C ARG A 190 7.06 -12.07 21.02
N ALA A 191 8.35 -11.79 21.14
CA ALA A 191 9.41 -12.76 20.84
C ALA A 191 9.28 -14.01 21.72
N LEU A 192 8.99 -13.84 23.01
CA LEU A 192 8.75 -14.96 23.93
C LEU A 192 7.48 -15.75 23.58
N GLU A 193 6.37 -15.06 23.27
CA GLU A 193 5.11 -15.71 22.86
C GLU A 193 5.31 -16.61 21.62
N LEU A 194 6.18 -16.19 20.70
CA LEU A 194 6.50 -16.92 19.48
C LEU A 194 7.63 -17.94 19.66
N ASN A 195 8.23 -18.06 20.86
CA ASN A 195 9.43 -18.85 21.10
C ASN A 195 10.60 -18.50 20.16
N ALA A 196 10.71 -17.22 19.79
CA ALA A 196 11.80 -16.71 18.96
C ALA A 196 13.11 -16.72 19.76
N SER A 197 14.20 -17.13 19.12
CA SER A 197 15.55 -16.98 19.68
C SER A 197 16.31 -15.82 19.06
N ALA A 198 15.81 -15.24 17.97
CA ALA A 198 16.41 -14.06 17.38
C ALA A 198 15.37 -13.17 16.66
N LEU A 199 15.79 -11.93 16.40
CA LEU A 199 14.98 -10.86 15.82
C LEU A 199 15.75 -10.16 14.70
N ILE A 200 15.02 -9.65 13.70
CA ILE A 200 15.51 -8.58 12.82
C ILE A 200 14.47 -7.46 12.86
N LEU A 201 14.94 -6.25 13.14
CA LEU A 201 14.11 -5.04 13.05
C LEU A 201 14.16 -4.51 11.62
N VAL A 202 13.04 -4.02 11.09
CA VAL A 202 13.00 -3.46 9.75
C VAL A 202 12.06 -2.25 9.74
N HIS A 203 12.51 -1.11 9.20
CA HIS A 203 11.61 0.00 8.88
C HIS A 203 11.96 0.66 7.56
N ASN A 204 11.02 1.43 7.01
CA ASN A 204 11.25 2.21 5.81
C ASN A 204 11.34 3.70 6.12
N HIS A 205 12.20 4.40 5.36
CA HIS A 205 12.19 5.85 5.33
C HIS A 205 11.44 6.34 4.08
N PRO A 206 10.27 7.00 4.22
CA PRO A 206 9.52 7.52 3.07
C PRO A 206 10.30 8.50 2.20
N SER A 207 11.29 9.20 2.79
CA SER A 207 12.24 10.06 2.07
C SER A 207 12.99 9.27 0.97
N GLY A 208 13.26 7.99 1.24
CA GLY A 208 14.04 7.08 0.42
C GLY A 208 15.51 6.98 0.83
N ASP A 209 15.97 7.81 1.78
CA ASP A 209 17.32 7.74 2.34
C ASP A 209 17.33 6.84 3.60
N PRO A 210 18.02 5.68 3.59
CA PRO A 210 18.06 4.76 4.72
C PRO A 210 19.05 5.18 5.82
N THR A 211 19.56 6.41 5.81
CA THR A 211 20.44 6.92 6.88
C THR A 211 19.70 6.95 8.21
N PRO A 212 20.19 6.29 9.28
CA PRO A 212 19.49 6.23 10.57
C PRO A 212 19.46 7.59 11.27
N SER A 213 18.37 7.86 11.97
CA SER A 213 18.27 8.95 12.94
C SER A 213 18.82 8.52 14.31
N GLU A 214 19.10 9.50 15.19
CA GLU A 214 19.44 9.23 16.58
C GLU A 214 18.34 8.45 17.33
N ALA A 215 17.07 8.67 16.94
CA ALA A 215 15.95 7.93 17.51
C ALA A 215 15.99 6.45 17.11
N ASP A 216 16.34 6.14 15.86
CA ASP A 216 16.52 4.75 15.39
C ASP A 216 17.63 4.06 16.16
N ILE A 217 18.77 4.72 16.34
CA ILE A 217 19.92 4.19 17.09
C ILE A 217 19.53 3.92 18.54
N SER A 218 18.95 4.91 19.22
CA SER A 218 18.53 4.78 20.62
C SER A 218 17.51 3.66 20.82
N MET A 219 16.50 3.57 19.95
CA MET A 219 15.48 2.52 19.98
C MET A 219 16.11 1.13 19.78
N THR A 220 17.01 1.01 18.79
CA THR A 220 17.71 -0.25 18.49
C THR A 220 18.49 -0.76 19.69
N CYS A 221 19.27 0.11 20.34
CA CYS A 221 20.03 -0.25 21.54
C CYS A 221 19.10 -0.70 22.68
N GLN A 222 18.00 0.01 22.93
CA GLN A 222 17.04 -0.38 23.96
C GLN A 222 16.39 -1.75 23.69
N VAL A 223 16.09 -2.05 22.42
CA VAL A 223 15.58 -3.37 22.02
C VAL A 223 16.66 -4.44 22.16
N GLN A 224 17.90 -4.16 21.76
CA GLN A 224 19.04 -5.06 21.90
C GLN A 224 19.27 -5.46 23.37
N ASP A 225 19.33 -4.48 24.26
CA ASP A 225 19.54 -4.70 25.70
C ASP A 225 18.42 -5.55 26.31
N ALA A 226 17.16 -5.22 25.99
CA ALA A 226 16.00 -5.94 26.49
C ALA A 226 15.94 -7.39 25.96
N ALA A 227 16.24 -7.60 24.68
CA ALA A 227 16.26 -8.92 24.07
C ALA A 227 17.43 -9.77 24.62
N HIS A 228 18.62 -9.17 24.75
CA HIS A 228 19.81 -9.84 25.25
C HIS A 228 19.62 -10.32 26.70
N ALA A 229 18.96 -9.54 27.55
CA ALA A 229 18.63 -9.93 28.92
C ALA A 229 17.83 -11.25 29.01
N LEU A 230 17.10 -11.61 27.95
CA LEU A 230 16.31 -12.86 27.88
C LEU A 230 16.91 -13.90 26.93
N GLY A 231 18.16 -13.71 26.48
CA GLY A 231 18.85 -14.63 25.58
C GLY A 231 18.30 -14.64 24.15
N ILE A 232 17.68 -13.54 23.71
CA ILE A 232 17.18 -13.36 22.34
C ILE A 232 18.18 -12.47 21.59
N THR A 233 18.68 -12.94 20.44
CA THR A 233 19.66 -12.21 19.64
C THR A 233 18.99 -11.22 18.69
N LEU A 234 19.38 -9.95 18.73
CA LEU A 234 19.06 -9.02 17.64
C LEU A 234 20.10 -9.21 16.53
N HIS A 235 19.70 -9.83 15.41
CA HIS A 235 20.62 -10.14 14.30
C HIS A 235 20.99 -8.90 13.49
N ASP A 236 20.03 -8.03 13.25
CA ASP A 236 20.23 -6.79 12.50
C ASP A 236 19.06 -5.83 12.70
N HIS A 237 19.28 -4.59 12.28
CA HIS A 237 18.24 -3.61 12.03
C HIS A 237 18.42 -3.05 10.61
N LEU A 238 17.41 -3.27 9.76
CA LEU A 238 17.42 -2.89 8.36
C LEU A 238 16.56 -1.63 8.14
N ILE A 239 17.17 -0.59 7.57
CA ILE A 239 16.44 0.58 7.07
C ILE A 239 16.27 0.46 5.56
N ILE A 240 15.03 0.45 5.10
CA ILE A 240 14.66 0.28 3.69
C ILE A 240 14.38 1.64 3.06
N GLY A 241 15.24 2.03 2.13
CA GLY A 241 15.06 3.20 1.26
C GLY A 241 14.39 2.82 -0.06
N LYS A 242 14.35 3.77 -1.01
CA LYS A 242 13.70 3.55 -2.33
C LYS A 242 14.47 2.62 -3.27
N SER A 243 15.79 2.57 -3.13
CA SER A 243 16.68 1.85 -4.06
C SER A 243 17.93 1.29 -3.37
N ARG A 244 18.02 1.45 -2.05
CA ARG A 244 19.09 0.95 -1.22
C ARG A 244 18.57 0.73 0.18
N GLU A 245 19.24 -0.14 0.91
CA GLU A 245 19.01 -0.43 2.31
C GLU A 245 20.27 -0.12 3.13
N LEU A 246 20.08 -0.01 4.44
CA LEU A 246 21.18 0.07 5.40
C LEU A 246 21.00 -1.02 6.46
N SER A 247 22.07 -1.77 6.70
CA SER A 247 22.17 -2.75 7.78
C SER A 247 22.95 -2.13 8.93
N PHE A 248 22.36 -2.07 10.12
CA PHE A 248 23.01 -1.57 11.33
C PHE A 248 24.27 -2.37 11.64
N LYS A 249 24.18 -3.70 11.53
CA LYS A 249 25.32 -4.59 11.75
C LYS A 249 26.46 -4.34 10.77
N SER A 250 26.15 -4.16 9.49
CA SER A 250 27.17 -3.91 8.46
C SER A 250 27.83 -2.54 8.59
N GLN A 251 27.11 -1.55 9.15
CA GLN A 251 27.62 -0.20 9.40
C GLN A 251 28.27 -0.04 10.79
N GLY A 252 28.25 -1.08 11.63
CA GLY A 252 28.89 -1.07 12.96
C GLY A 252 28.08 -0.39 14.07
N TYR A 253 26.76 -0.25 13.89
CA TYR A 253 25.85 0.23 14.94
C TYR A 253 25.40 -0.88 15.92
N LEU A 254 25.65 -2.16 15.59
CA LEU A 254 25.16 -3.35 16.28
C LEU A 254 26.24 -4.41 16.45
#